data_AF-A0A3Q9FSM4-F1
#
_entry.id   AF-A0A3Q9FSM4-F1
#
_cell.length_a   1.000
_cell.length_b   1.000
_cell.length_c   1.000
_cell.angle_alpha   90.00
_cell.angle_beta   90.00
_cell.angle_gamma   90.00
#
_symmetry.space_group_name_H-M   'P 1'
#
loop_
_entity.id
_entity.type
_entity.pdbx_description
1 polymer ?
#
loop_
_entity_poly.entity_id
_entity_poly.type
_entity_poly.pdbx_seq_one_letter_code
_entity_poly.pdbx_strand_id
1 'polypeptide(L)'
;MNDHQEYQYTKRTQKDYSYSFKLQVVDEVGRGEIGITAARLKYGIQGNATVHTWIRKYGNLDWDNKSDLKMGKTPEQKLLELEQKVLLLEKQK
;
A
#
# COMPACT_ATOMS: atom_id res chain seq x y z
N MET A 1 31.01 9.13 23.86
CA MET A 1 31.08 7.67 23.64
C MET A 1 30.88 7.46 22.16
N ASN A 2 31.97 7.18 21.43
CA ASN A 2 31.92 7.02 19.98
C ASN A 2 31.59 5.56 19.69
N ASP A 3 30.31 5.25 19.52
CA ASP A 3 29.86 3.97 18.99
C ASP A 3 30.17 3.92 17.49
N HIS A 4 31.44 3.73 17.16
CA HIS A 4 31.87 3.28 15.84
C HIS A 4 31.50 1.81 15.72
N GLN A 5 30.21 1.54 15.58
CA GLN A 5 29.70 0.22 15.28
C GLN A 5 30.18 -0.11 13.87
N GLU A 6 31.26 -0.89 13.78
CA GLU A 6 31.79 -1.41 12.52
C GLU A 6 30.62 -2.05 11.75
N TYR A 7 30.19 -1.38 10.67
CA TYR A 7 29.27 -1.97 9.72
C TYR A 7 30.03 -3.04 8.95
N GLN A 8 30.21 -4.20 9.57
CA GLN A 8 30.79 -5.38 8.94
C GLN A 8 29.97 -5.68 7.69
N TYR A 9 30.55 -5.39 6.52
CA TYR A 9 29.91 -5.57 5.23
C TYR A 9 29.68 -7.06 5.01
N THR A 10 28.47 -7.51 5.30
CA THR A 10 28.07 -8.89 5.04
C THR A 10 27.76 -9.01 3.55
N LYS A 11 28.58 -9.79 2.82
CA LYS A 11 28.36 -10.06 1.40
C LYS A 11 26.95 -10.60 1.18
N ARG A 12 26.23 -10.02 0.21
CA ARG A 12 24.92 -10.55 -0.21
C ARG A 12 25.12 -11.94 -0.82
N THR A 13 24.47 -12.93 -0.24
CA THR A 13 24.39 -14.30 -0.74
C THR A 13 23.02 -14.56 -1.37
N GLN A 14 22.87 -15.60 -2.17
CA GLN A 14 21.54 -16.04 -2.57
C GLN A 14 20.83 -16.61 -1.33
N LYS A 15 19.70 -16.00 -0.95
CA LYS A 15 18.81 -16.51 0.10
C LYS A 15 17.43 -16.74 -0.51
N ASP A 16 16.97 -17.97 -0.43
CA ASP A 16 15.61 -18.31 -0.83
C ASP A 16 14.67 -18.15 0.36
N TYR A 17 13.87 -17.10 0.30
CA TYR A 17 12.81 -16.86 1.27
C TYR A 17 11.55 -17.60 0.83
N SER A 18 10.97 -18.39 1.74
CA SER A 18 9.72 -19.12 1.46
C SER A 18 8.56 -18.15 1.21
N TYR A 19 7.52 -18.63 0.53
CA TYR A 19 6.35 -17.80 0.24
C TYR A 19 5.62 -17.36 1.51
N SER A 20 5.41 -18.28 2.46
CA SER A 20 4.78 -17.98 3.77
C SER A 20 5.52 -16.91 4.54
N PHE A 21 6.86 -16.99 4.57
CA PHE A 21 7.69 -15.97 5.22
C PHE A 21 7.52 -14.60 4.58
N LYS A 22 7.49 -14.52 3.24
CA LYS A 22 7.27 -13.25 2.54
C LYS A 22 5.92 -12.63 2.91
N LEU A 23 4.87 -13.44 3.01
CA LEU A 23 3.54 -12.97 3.41
C LEU A 23 3.54 -12.47 4.85
N GLN A 24 4.13 -13.20 5.79
CA GLN A 24 4.22 -12.78 7.19
C GLN A 24 4.92 -11.41 7.34
N VAL A 25 6.05 -11.24 6.66
CA VAL A 25 6.80 -9.97 6.69
C VAL A 25 5.98 -8.82 6.10
N VAL A 26 5.28 -9.07 4.99
CA VAL A 26 4.44 -8.05 4.34
C VAL A 26 3.23 -7.68 5.19
N ASP A 27 2.61 -8.65 5.86
CA ASP A 27 1.45 -8.43 6.73
C ASP A 27 1.82 -7.59 7.97
N GLU A 28 2.92 -7.91 8.66
CA GLU A 28 3.40 -7.11 9.80
C GLU A 28 3.79 -5.68 9.40
N VAL A 29 4.37 -5.50 8.22
CA VAL A 29 4.70 -4.16 7.71
C VAL A 29 3.44 -3.42 7.24
N GLY A 30 2.49 -4.12 6.60
CA GLY A 30 1.23 -3.56 6.12
C GLY A 30 0.31 -3.09 7.24
N ARG A 31 0.30 -3.81 8.38
CA ARG A 31 -0.38 -3.40 9.61
C ARG A 31 0.27 -2.20 10.30
N GLY A 32 1.47 -1.80 9.89
CA GLY A 32 2.21 -0.69 10.49
C GLY A 32 2.88 -1.01 11.83
N GLU A 33 2.91 -2.29 12.24
CA GLU A 33 3.56 -2.72 13.49
C GLU A 33 5.07 -2.52 13.44
N ILE A 34 5.67 -2.70 12.26
CA ILE A 34 7.09 -2.51 12.01
C ILE A 34 7.34 -1.78 10.69
N GLY A 35 8.32 -0.87 10.68
CA GLY A 35 8.80 -0.25 9.46
C GLY A 35 9.71 -1.17 8.63
N ILE A 36 9.94 -0.83 7.36
CA ILE A 36 10.75 -1.61 6.41
C ILE A 36 12.17 -1.87 6.92
N THR A 37 12.82 -0.85 7.49
CA THR A 37 14.17 -0.98 8.07
C THR A 37 14.16 -1.88 9.32
N ALA A 38 13.12 -1.79 10.15
CA ALA A 38 12.96 -2.65 11.31
C ALA A 38 12.71 -4.10 10.90
N ALA A 39 11.86 -4.34 9.88
CA ALA A 39 11.63 -5.66 9.31
C ALA A 39 12.93 -6.27 8.75
N ARG A 40 13.76 -5.48 8.06
CA ARG A 40 15.07 -5.94 7.59
C ARG A 40 15.93 -6.47 8.74
N LEU A 41 16.03 -5.69 9.82
CA LEU A 41 16.87 -6.03 10.98
C LEU A 41 16.28 -7.22 11.75
N LYS A 42 14.99 -7.20 12.07
CA LYS A 42 14.26 -8.25 12.79
C LYS A 42 14.36 -9.61 12.10
N TYR A 43 14.22 -9.62 10.77
CA TYR A 43 14.13 -10.84 9.98
C TYR A 43 15.44 -11.23 9.27
N GLY A 44 16.53 -10.49 9.47
CA GLY A 44 17.81 -10.77 8.83
C GLY A 44 17.76 -10.75 7.30
N ILE A 45 16.89 -9.89 6.74
CA ILE A 45 16.72 -9.73 5.29
C ILE A 45 17.89 -8.91 4.77
N GLN A 46 18.40 -9.28 3.59
CA GLN A 46 19.65 -8.72 3.08
C GLN A 46 19.56 -7.26 2.63
N GLY A 47 18.35 -6.73 2.43
CA GLY A 47 18.18 -5.34 2.03
C GLY A 47 16.73 -4.86 2.10
N ASN A 48 16.58 -3.55 2.31
CA ASN A 48 15.27 -2.90 2.33
C ASN A 48 14.56 -3.04 0.97
N ALA A 49 15.31 -3.03 -0.14
CA ALA A 49 14.76 -3.20 -1.48
C ALA A 49 14.01 -4.53 -1.65
N THR A 50 14.49 -5.61 -1.00
CA THR A 50 13.82 -6.91 -1.01
C THR A 50 12.45 -6.84 -0.35
N VAL A 51 12.38 -6.18 0.81
CA VAL A 51 11.12 -5.95 1.54
C VAL A 51 10.17 -5.08 0.71
N HIS A 52 10.67 -3.99 0.10
CA HIS A 52 9.88 -3.16 -0.82
C HIS A 52 9.29 -3.97 -1.99
N THR A 53 10.07 -4.85 -2.61
CA THR A 53 9.60 -5.71 -3.69
C THR A 53 8.50 -6.65 -3.22
N TRP A 54 8.61 -7.20 -2.01
CA TRP A 54 7.55 -8.04 -1.44
C TRP A 54 6.29 -7.25 -1.13
N ILE A 55 6.40 -6.04 -0.58
CA ILE A 55 5.26 -5.16 -0.33
C ILE A 55 4.57 -4.80 -1.65
N ARG A 56 5.31 -4.45 -2.71
CA ARG A 56 4.70 -4.17 -4.01
C ARG A 56 4.00 -5.39 -4.62
N LYS A 57 4.58 -6.58 -4.45
CA LYS A 57 4.08 -7.82 -5.06
C LYS A 57 2.94 -8.46 -4.27
N TYR A 58 3.00 -8.41 -2.94
CA TYR A 58 2.10 -9.13 -2.04
C TYR A 58 1.32 -8.22 -1.09
N GLY A 59 1.70 -6.95 -0.93
CA GLY A 59 1.00 -5.97 -0.11
C GLY A 59 -0.25 -5.38 -0.79
N ASN A 60 -0.53 -5.78 -2.03
CA ASN A 60 -1.81 -5.52 -2.69
C ASN A 60 -2.87 -6.60 -2.39
N LEU A 61 -2.69 -7.43 -1.35
CA LEU A 61 -3.73 -8.36 -0.92
C LEU A 61 -5.01 -7.63 -0.42
N ASP A 62 -4.93 -6.32 -0.22
CA ASP A 62 -6.06 -5.40 -0.05
C ASP A 62 -6.66 -4.91 -1.39
N TRP A 63 -6.59 -5.67 -2.49
CA TRP A 63 -7.28 -5.30 -3.74
C TRP A 63 -8.79 -5.13 -3.52
N ASP A 64 -9.38 -5.92 -2.63
CA ASP A 64 -10.79 -5.79 -2.21
C ASP A 64 -11.07 -4.55 -1.36
N ASN A 65 -10.03 -3.94 -0.78
CA ASN A 65 -10.10 -2.74 0.05
C ASN A 65 -9.49 -1.51 -0.65
N LYS A 66 -9.10 -1.64 -1.93
CA LYS A 66 -9.17 -0.50 -2.84
C LYS A 66 -10.65 -0.24 -2.98
N SER A 67 -11.14 0.57 -2.07
CA SER A 67 -12.44 1.17 -2.22
C SER A 67 -12.40 1.91 -3.57
N ASP A 68 -12.90 1.26 -4.62
CA ASP A 68 -13.73 1.92 -5.61
C ASP A 68 -14.89 2.51 -4.81
N LEU A 69 -14.60 3.53 -3.98
CA LEU A 69 -15.58 4.53 -3.63
C LEU A 69 -15.85 5.14 -4.99
N LYS A 70 -16.81 4.56 -5.72
CA LYS A 70 -17.71 5.36 -6.53
C LYS A 70 -18.24 6.38 -5.56
N MET A 71 -17.52 7.49 -5.43
CA MET A 71 -17.93 8.64 -4.66
C MET A 71 -19.33 8.92 -5.16
N GLY A 72 -20.33 8.71 -4.29
CA GLY A 72 -21.70 8.99 -4.67
C GLY A 72 -21.75 10.42 -5.18
N LYS A 73 -22.49 10.65 -6.29
CA LYS A 73 -22.61 11.99 -6.90
C LYS A 73 -22.79 13.04 -5.81
N THR A 74 -21.98 14.10 -5.83
CA THR A 74 -22.08 15.18 -4.85
C THR A 74 -23.48 15.80 -4.92
N PRO A 75 -23.99 16.40 -3.82
CA PRO A 75 -25.27 17.10 -3.84
C PRO A 75 -25.35 18.14 -4.97
N GLU A 76 -24.24 18.82 -5.25
CA GLU A 76 -24.08 19.80 -6.34
C GLU A 76 -24.28 19.17 -7.74
N GLN A 77 -23.69 18.00 -8.00
CA GLN A 77 -23.87 17.28 -9.26
C GLN A 77 -25.31 16.83 -9.46
N LYS A 78 -26.00 16.45 -8.37
CA LYS A 78 -27.43 16.14 -8.42
C LYS A 78 -28.28 17.39 -8.67
N LEU A 79 -27.91 18.52 -8.09
CA LEU A 79 -28.60 19.80 -8.28
C LEU A 79 -28.55 20.22 -9.75
N LEU A 80 -27.36 20.20 -10.36
CA LEU A 80 -27.16 20.57 -11.76
C LEU A 80 -27.95 19.65 -12.72
N GLU A 81 -27.99 18.34 -12.45
CA GLU A 81 -28.76 17.40 -13.26
C GLU A 81 -30.27 17.64 -13.16
N LEU A 82 -30.76 18.03 -11.97
CA LEU A 82 -32.16 18.39 -11.75
C LEU A 82 -32.53 19.71 -12.44
N GLU A 83 -31.68 20.73 -12.36
CA GLU A 83 -31.86 22.00 -13.07
C GLU A 83 -31.95 21.79 -14.58
N GLN A 84 -31.07 20.95 -15.15
CA GLN A 84 -31.12 20.61 -16.57
C GLN A 84 -32.42 19.90 -16.96
N LYS A 85 -32.94 19.00 -16.11
CA LYS A 85 -34.24 18.34 -16.35
C LYS A 85 -35.40 19.32 -16.32
N VAL A 86 -35.41 20.25 -15.39
CA VAL A 86 -36.46 21.30 -15.31
C VAL A 86 -36.43 22.14 -16.58
N LEU A 87 -35.25 22.57 -17.04
CA LEU A 87 -35.11 23.43 -18.21
C LEU A 87 -35.53 22.73 -19.52
N LEU A 88 -35.29 21.42 -19.63
CA LEU A 88 -35.78 20.60 -20.75
C LEU A 88 -37.30 20.44 -20.72
N LEU A 89 -37.89 20.23 -19.55
CA LEU A 89 -39.34 20.09 -19.37
C LEU A 89 -40.07 21.40 -19.64
N GLU A 90 -39.51 22.53 -19.22
CA GLU A 90 -40.05 23.86 -19.52
C GLU A 90 -40.05 24.18 -21.01
N LYS A 91 -39.01 23.75 -21.74
CA LYS A 91 -38.95 23.88 -23.21
C LYS A 91 -39.94 23.01 -23.98
N GLN A 92 -40.50 21.97 -23.34
CA GLN A 92 -41.47 21.07 -23.94
C GLN A 92 -42.93 21.51 -23.69
N LYS A 93 -43.15 22.56 -22.89
CA LYS A 93 -44.44 23.24 -22.71
C LYS A 93 -44.60 24.38 -23.71
#